data_AF-A0A662VUR2-F1
#
_entry.id   AF-A0A662VUR2-F1
#
_cell.length_a   1.000
_cell.length_b   1.000
_cell.length_c   1.000
_cell.angle_alpha   90.00
_cell.angle_beta   90.00
_cell.angle_gamma   90.00
#
_symmetry.space_group_name_H-M   'P 1'
#
loop_
_entity.id
_entity.type
_entity.pdbx_description
1 polymer ?
#
loop_
_entity_poly.entity_id
_entity_poly.type
_entity_poly.pdbx_seq_one_letter_code
_entity_poly.pdbx_strand_id
1 'polypeptide(L)'
;MMKSINGRLQIVFVVIMLFVASKASAQPNSDYSASFQGIIDALRIVGGAIFTLAMIYGSAKMIAAGGDPKMLEEGKNIVKNAVIGLLIILAASAIPSLTPPKIEPIYFDFP
;
A
#
# COMPACT_ATOMS: atom_id res chain seq x y z
N MET A 1 29.03 -6.02 14.49
CA MET A 1 28.29 -7.05 13.70
C MET A 1 27.02 -6.47 13.03
N MET A 2 27.05 -5.22 12.51
CA MET A 2 25.83 -4.44 12.16
C MET A 2 25.77 -3.99 10.69
N LYS A 3 26.52 -4.63 9.78
CA LYS A 3 26.58 -4.25 8.34
C LYS A 3 25.59 -5.02 7.43
N SER A 4 24.94 -6.07 7.94
CA SER A 4 24.13 -7.01 7.14
C SER A 4 22.68 -6.55 6.89
N ILE A 5 22.09 -5.76 7.80
CA ILE A 5 20.69 -5.34 7.72
C ILE A 5 20.45 -4.31 6.60
N ASN A 6 21.43 -3.44 6.34
CA ASN A 6 21.29 -2.37 5.33
C ASN A 6 21.15 -2.93 3.91
N GLY A 7 21.85 -4.03 3.58
CA GLY A 7 21.74 -4.65 2.25
C GLY A 7 20.37 -5.27 1.99
N ARG A 8 19.77 -5.90 3.00
CA ARG A 8 18.43 -6.49 2.89
C ARG A 8 17.35 -5.42 2.75
N LEU A 9 17.48 -4.31 3.47
CA LEU A 9 16.55 -3.18 3.36
C LEU A 9 16.66 -2.48 2.00
N GLN A 10 17.86 -2.34 1.46
CA GLN A 10 18.08 -1.80 0.10
C GLN A 10 17.48 -2.69 -0.98
N ILE A 11 17.62 -4.01 -0.87
CA ILE A 11 17.00 -4.95 -1.82
C ILE A 11 15.48 -4.81 -1.82
N VAL A 12 14.85 -4.75 -0.65
CA VAL A 12 13.39 -4.53 -0.54
C VAL A 12 12.98 -3.20 -1.17
N PHE A 13 13.74 -2.14 -0.92
CA PHE A 13 13.48 -0.82 -1.49
C PHE A 13 13.59 -0.84 -3.03
N VAL A 14 14.64 -1.45 -3.57
CA VAL A 14 14.86 -1.58 -5.02
C VAL A 14 13.77 -2.41 -5.69
N VAL A 15 13.34 -3.52 -5.07
CA VAL A 15 12.24 -4.37 -5.58
C VAL A 15 10.91 -3.60 -5.60
N ILE A 16 10.63 -2.84 -4.54
CA ILE A 16 9.45 -1.95 -4.49
C ILE A 16 9.54 -0.91 -5.62
N MET A 17 10.68 -0.27 -5.81
CA MET A 17 10.91 0.73 -6.86
C MET A 17 10.73 0.14 -8.26
N LEU A 18 11.25 -1.06 -8.51
CA LEU A 18 11.07 -1.78 -9.77
C LEU A 18 9.59 -2.09 -10.04
N PHE A 19 8.83 -2.49 -9.03
CA PHE A 19 7.41 -2.78 -9.18
C PHE A 19 6.59 -1.50 -9.44
N VAL A 20 6.89 -0.41 -8.73
CA VAL A 20 6.29 0.92 -8.97
C VAL A 20 6.59 1.41 -10.39
N ALA A 21 7.86 1.36 -10.80
CA ALA A 21 8.29 1.79 -12.14
C ALA A 21 7.62 0.96 -13.25
N SER A 22 7.37 -0.34 -13.02
CA SER A 22 6.69 -1.22 -13.98
C SER A 22 5.21 -0.89 -14.15
N LYS A 23 4.54 -0.39 -13.10
CA LYS A 23 3.13 0.05 -13.18
C LYS A 23 3.00 1.46 -13.76
N ALA A 24 3.97 2.32 -13.50
CA ALA A 24 4.02 3.67 -14.05
C ALA A 24 4.14 3.69 -15.59
N SER A 25 4.80 2.70 -16.20
CA SER A 25 4.96 2.62 -17.66
C SER A 25 3.83 1.90 -18.41
N ALA A 26 2.93 1.23 -17.68
CA ALA A 26 1.81 0.47 -18.27
C ALA A 26 0.55 1.32 -18.49
N GLN A 27 0.57 2.61 -18.14
CA GLN A 27 -0.60 3.45 -18.25
C GLN A 27 -0.57 4.27 -19.54
N PRO A 28 -1.50 4.01 -20.48
CA PRO A 28 -1.62 4.84 -21.65
C PRO A 28 -2.24 6.17 -21.20
N ASN A 29 -1.76 7.28 -21.78
CA ASN A 29 -2.36 8.62 -21.77
C ASN A 29 -1.74 9.62 -20.77
N SER A 30 -1.28 10.72 -21.36
CA SER A 30 -0.55 11.87 -20.82
C SER A 30 -1.41 12.86 -20.01
N ASP A 31 -2.35 12.37 -19.23
CA ASP A 31 -3.21 13.19 -18.38
C ASP A 31 -2.64 13.23 -16.96
N TYR A 32 -2.86 14.32 -16.21
CA TYR A 32 -2.45 14.47 -14.80
C TYR A 32 -2.88 13.29 -13.89
N SER A 33 -3.84 12.49 -14.36
CA SER A 33 -4.24 11.21 -13.78
C SER A 33 -3.12 10.16 -13.72
N ALA A 34 -2.12 10.20 -14.61
CA ALA A 34 -1.00 9.25 -14.62
C ALA A 34 -0.02 9.45 -13.47
N SER A 35 0.37 10.69 -13.21
CA SER A 35 1.20 11.02 -12.06
C SER A 35 0.48 10.74 -10.74
N PHE A 36 -0.83 11.01 -10.69
CA PHE A 36 -1.66 10.75 -9.51
C PHE A 36 -1.80 9.24 -9.23
N GLN A 37 -2.06 8.43 -10.26
CA GLN A 37 -2.21 6.99 -10.11
C GLN A 37 -0.90 6.30 -9.71
N GLY A 38 0.24 6.77 -10.23
CA GLY A 38 1.56 6.27 -9.83
C GLY A 38 1.86 6.49 -8.33
N ILE A 39 1.42 7.63 -7.77
CA ILE A 39 1.55 7.91 -6.34
C ILE A 39 0.66 6.97 -5.52
N ILE A 40 -0.58 6.74 -5.94
CA ILE A 40 -1.50 5.80 -5.26
C ILE A 40 -0.91 4.39 -5.23
N ASP A 41 -0.39 3.92 -6.37
CA ASP A 41 0.17 2.58 -6.46
C ASP A 41 1.44 2.43 -5.63
N ALA A 42 2.31 3.45 -5.62
CA ALA A 42 3.47 3.50 -4.73
C ALA A 42 3.05 3.45 -3.25
N LEU A 43 2.01 4.21 -2.86
CA LEU A 43 1.47 4.18 -1.50
C LEU A 43 0.91 2.81 -1.12
N ARG A 44 0.24 2.09 -2.03
CA ARG A 44 -0.26 0.74 -1.77
C ARG A 44 0.86 -0.25 -1.51
N ILE A 45 1.92 -0.21 -2.33
CA ILE A 45 3.04 -1.15 -2.21
C ILE A 45 3.82 -0.86 -0.92
N VAL A 46 4.14 0.41 -0.67
CA VAL A 46 4.83 0.84 0.55
C VAL A 46 3.97 0.54 1.78
N GLY A 47 2.67 0.84 1.73
CA GLY A 47 1.72 0.54 2.79
C GLY A 47 1.62 -0.95 3.11
N GLY A 48 1.56 -1.81 2.09
CA GLY A 48 1.55 -3.26 2.26
C GLY A 48 2.87 -3.81 2.83
N ALA A 49 4.01 -3.26 2.41
CA ALA A 49 5.32 -3.61 2.95
C ALA A 49 5.45 -3.21 4.42
N ILE A 50 5.06 -1.98 4.78
CA ILE A 50 5.05 -1.49 6.16
C ILE A 50 4.10 -2.32 7.02
N PHE A 51 2.90 -2.65 6.52
CA PHE A 51 1.95 -3.51 7.20
C PHE A 51 2.57 -4.87 7.53
N THR A 52 3.25 -5.50 6.56
CA THR A 52 3.91 -6.79 6.74
C THR A 52 5.00 -6.72 7.81
N LEU A 53 5.84 -5.69 7.76
CA LEU A 53 6.90 -5.47 8.77
C LEU A 53 6.32 -5.19 10.15
N ALA A 54 5.29 -4.37 10.25
CA ALA A 54 4.62 -4.03 11.50
C ALA A 54 3.90 -5.25 12.10
N MET A 55 3.32 -6.11 11.25
CA MET A 55 2.74 -7.39 11.67
C MET A 55 3.82 -8.30 12.26
N ILE A 56 4.94 -8.50 11.56
CA ILE A 56 6.04 -9.35 12.06
C ILE A 56 6.58 -8.80 13.39
N TYR A 57 6.87 -7.50 13.47
CA TYR A 57 7.44 -6.88 14.65
C TYR A 57 6.46 -6.84 15.83
N GLY A 58 5.21 -6.43 15.60
CA GLY A 58 4.16 -6.39 16.62
C GLY A 58 3.84 -7.78 17.18
N SER A 59 3.75 -8.79 16.30
CA SER A 59 3.53 -10.19 16.70
C SER A 59 4.71 -10.74 17.50
N ALA A 60 5.93 -10.55 17.01
CA ALA A 60 7.14 -10.98 17.71
C ALA A 60 7.24 -10.34 19.10
N LYS A 61 6.88 -9.05 19.22
CA LYS A 61 6.86 -8.34 20.49
C LYS A 61 5.82 -8.87 21.47
N MET A 62 4.63 -9.25 20.98
CA MET A 62 3.61 -9.89 21.80
C MET A 62 4.06 -11.25 22.34
N ILE A 63 4.75 -12.05 21.52
CA ILE A 63 5.29 -13.37 21.92
C ILE A 63 6.45 -13.19 22.92
N ALA A 64 7.32 -12.22 22.68
CA ALA A 64 8.47 -11.93 23.53
C ALA A 64 8.12 -11.24 24.87
N ALA A 65 6.88 -10.79 25.06
CA ALA A 65 6.47 -10.06 26.26
C ALA A 65 6.59 -10.90 27.53
N GLY A 66 6.48 -12.23 27.47
CA GLY A 66 6.78 -13.13 28.60
C GLY A 66 5.98 -12.88 29.89
N GLY A 67 4.87 -12.12 29.82
CA GLY A 67 4.08 -11.69 30.97
C GLY A 67 4.18 -10.20 31.30
N ASP A 68 5.06 -9.44 30.63
CA ASP A 68 5.12 -7.98 30.76
C ASP A 68 3.90 -7.33 30.06
N PRO A 69 3.01 -6.67 30.82
CA PRO A 69 1.77 -6.12 30.27
C PRO A 69 2.02 -4.95 29.32
N LYS A 70 3.11 -4.19 29.53
CA LYS A 70 3.44 -3.02 28.70
C LYS A 70 3.91 -3.43 27.32
N MET A 71 4.81 -4.41 27.23
CA MET A 71 5.29 -4.96 25.96
C MET A 71 4.17 -5.61 25.16
N LEU A 72 3.25 -6.29 25.85
CA LEU A 72 2.06 -6.88 25.24
C LEU A 72 1.14 -5.79 24.66
N GLU A 73 0.88 -4.73 25.41
CA GLU A 73 0.04 -3.61 24.98
C GLU A 73 0.66 -2.86 23.80
N GLU A 74 1.97 -2.61 23.83
CA GLU A 74 2.70 -2.00 22.73
C GLU A 74 2.63 -2.85 21.45
N GLY A 75 2.83 -4.17 21.56
CA GLY A 75 2.70 -5.08 20.42
C GLY A 75 1.28 -5.08 19.83
N LYS A 76 0.26 -5.12 20.68
CA LYS A 76 -1.15 -5.00 20.26
C LYS A 76 -1.43 -3.67 19.55
N ASN A 77 -0.91 -2.56 20.07
CA ASN A 77 -1.09 -1.25 19.46
C ASN A 77 -0.43 -1.16 18.08
N ILE A 78 0.76 -1.75 17.90
CA ILE A 78 1.42 -1.81 16.58
C ILE A 78 0.57 -2.58 15.58
N VAL A 79 0.08 -3.76 15.95
CA VAL A 79 -0.80 -4.57 15.08
C VAL A 79 -2.10 -3.85 14.79
N LYS A 80 -2.75 -3.27 15.81
CA LYS A 80 -4.00 -2.51 15.65
C LYS A 80 -3.84 -1.36 14.67
N ASN A 81 -2.78 -0.57 14.82
CA ASN A 81 -2.51 0.57 13.94
C ASN A 81 -2.18 0.11 12.51
N ALA A 82 -1.45 -0.99 12.36
CA ALA A 82 -1.17 -1.58 11.05
C ALA A 82 -2.47 -2.02 10.33
N VAL A 83 -3.37 -2.71 11.05
CA VAL A 83 -4.67 -3.15 10.51
C VAL A 83 -5.55 -1.97 10.12
N ILE A 84 -5.62 -0.93 10.97
CA ILE A 84 -6.37 0.30 10.65
C ILE A 84 -5.82 0.95 9.38
N GLY A 85 -4.50 1.08 9.26
CA GLY A 85 -3.87 1.61 8.05
C GLY A 85 -4.20 0.81 6.80
N LEU A 86 -4.19 -0.52 6.88
CA LEU A 86 -4.56 -1.40 5.77
C LEU A 86 -6.03 -1.24 5.37
N LEU A 87 -6.93 -1.18 6.37
CA LEU A 87 -8.36 -0.97 6.11
C LEU A 87 -8.64 0.35 5.38
N ILE A 88 -7.92 1.42 5.73
CA ILE A 88 -8.04 2.71 5.04
C ILE A 88 -7.63 2.58 3.56
N ILE A 89 -6.52 1.90 3.27
CA ILE A 89 -6.05 1.68 1.88
C ILE A 89 -7.08 0.86 1.08
N LEU A 90 -7.67 -0.17 1.69
CA LEU A 90 -8.71 -0.98 1.06
C LEU A 90 -9.98 -0.17 0.81
N ALA A 91 -10.44 0.61 1.80
CA ALA A 91 -11.62 1.46 1.67
C ALA A 91 -11.45 2.53 0.58
N ALA A 92 -10.28 3.14 0.47
CA ALA A 92 -9.98 4.12 -0.59
C ALA A 92 -10.11 3.53 -2.00
N SER A 93 -9.92 2.22 -2.15
CA SER A 93 -10.03 1.53 -3.44
C SER A 93 -11.47 1.37 -3.93
N ALA A 94 -12.47 1.56 -3.06
CA ALA A 94 -13.88 1.48 -3.41
C ALA A 94 -14.47 2.81 -3.95
N ILE A 95 -13.73 3.91 -3.89
CA ILE A 95 -14.22 5.24 -4.31
C ILE A 95 -14.36 5.38 -5.84
N PRO A 96 -13.45 4.86 -6.69
CA PRO A 96 -13.54 5.05 -8.14
C PRO A 96 -14.78 4.43 -8.81
N SER A 97 -15.40 3.42 -8.20
CA SER A 97 -16.60 2.77 -8.75
C SER A 97 -17.87 3.63 -8.66
N LEU A 98 -17.81 4.77 -7.98
CA LEU A 98 -18.89 5.76 -7.93
C LEU A 98 -18.85 6.75 -9.10
N THR A 99 -17.91 6.60 -10.04
CA THR A 99 -17.87 7.42 -11.25
C THR A 99 -19.03 7.07 -12.19
N PRO A 100 -19.82 8.06 -12.67
CA PRO A 100 -20.95 7.80 -13.55
C PRO A 100 -20.49 7.11 -14.84
N PRO A 101 -21.27 6.16 -15.37
CA PRO A 101 -20.91 5.46 -16.59
C PRO A 101 -20.70 6.45 -17.75
N LYS A 102 -19.69 6.17 -18.58
CA LYS A 102 -19.47 6.92 -19.82
C LYS A 102 -20.72 6.75 -20.70
N ILE A 103 -21.50 7.81 -20.86
CA ILE A 103 -22.60 7.86 -21.83
C ILE A 103 -21.98 7.97 -23.23
N GLU A 104 -22.09 6.90 -24.02
CA GLU A 104 -21.77 6.96 -25.45
C GLU A 104 -22.82 7.85 -26.15
N PRO A 105 -22.41 8.81 -27.00
CA PRO A 105 -23.37 9.64 -27.72
C PRO A 105 -24.18 8.76 -28.67
N ILE A 106 -25.49 8.73 -28.49
CA ILE A 106 -26.41 8.14 -29.45
C ILE A 106 -26.35 9.03 -30.70
N TYR A 107 -25.59 8.60 -31.71
CA TYR A 107 -25.68 9.19 -33.04
C TYR A 107 -27.03 8.80 -33.61
N PHE A 108 -27.98 9.74 -33.54
CA PHE A 108 -29.20 9.67 -34.34
C PHE A 108 -28.78 9.83 -35.79
N ASP A 109 -28.84 8.74 -36.55
CA ASP A 109 -28.68 8.75 -38.00
C ASP A 109 -29.96 9.37 -38.59
N PHE A 110 -29.94 10.69 -38.79
CA PHE A 110 -31.07 11.41 -39.37
C PHE A 110 -31.05 11.21 -40.90
N PRO A 111 -32.18 10.79 -41.50
CA PRO A 111 -32.27 10.54 -42.94
C PRO A 111 -32.18 11.81 -43.79
#